data_AF-A0A8T4ZS13-F1
#
_entry.id   AF-A0A8T4ZS13-F1
#
_cell.length_a   1.000
_cell.length_b   1.000
_cell.length_c   1.000
_cell.angle_alpha   90.00
_cell.angle_beta   90.00
_cell.angle_gamma   90.00
#
_symmetry.space_group_name_H-M   'P 1'
#
loop_
_entity.id
_entity.type
_entity.pdbx_description
1 polymer ?
#
loop_
_entity_poly.entity_id
_entity_poly.type
_entity_poly.pdbx_seq_one_letter_code
_entity_poly.pdbx_strand_id
1 'polypeptide(L)'
;MHEKMNPELKGEVAKLGSVAVDETHLPLHKRGMDKVRNSFYALGQGFKVAVEVISIAVYKGLIEPYKDVIGVAGSGEGSDIAIVARATTTKEIFSEDPPRKLEVREIIAMPLKKKWWE
;
A
#
# COMPACT_ATOMS: atom_id res chain seq x y z
N MET A 1 15.93 3.31 -3.83
CA MET A 1 16.55 1.97 -4.00
C MET A 1 15.63 0.98 -3.32
N HIS A 2 15.35 -0.19 -3.90
CA HIS A 2 14.54 -1.20 -3.22
C HIS A 2 15.41 -1.82 -2.11
N GLU A 3 15.05 -1.60 -0.85
CA GLU A 3 15.72 -2.26 0.26
C GLU A 3 15.28 -3.72 0.33
N LYS A 4 16.25 -4.60 0.54
CA LYS A 4 16.01 -6.02 0.77
C LYS A 4 15.72 -6.25 2.23
N MET A 5 14.68 -7.03 2.51
CA MET A 5 14.43 -7.46 3.88
C MET A 5 15.49 -8.48 4.30
N ASN A 6 15.95 -8.40 5.56
CA ASN A 6 16.87 -9.38 6.12
C ASN A 6 16.32 -10.81 5.93
N PRO A 7 17.07 -11.74 5.30
CA PRO A 7 16.63 -13.11 5.06
C PRO A 7 16.21 -13.88 6.32
N GLU A 8 16.84 -13.61 7.47
CA GLU A 8 16.47 -14.24 8.74
C GLU A 8 15.07 -13.82 9.17
N LEU A 9 14.78 -12.52 9.13
CA LEU A 9 13.46 -11.98 9.43
C LEU A 9 12.39 -12.49 8.44
N LYS A 10 12.72 -12.64 7.15
CA LYS A 10 11.80 -13.28 6.20
C LYS A 10 11.45 -14.70 6.61
N GLY A 11 12.45 -15.47 7.07
CA GLY A 11 12.27 -16.83 7.56
C GLY A 11 11.38 -16.89 8.80
N GLU A 12 11.53 -15.93 9.72
CA GLU A 12 10.66 -15.81 10.91
C GLU A 12 9.21 -15.49 10.52
N VAL A 13 8.99 -14.52 9.63
CA VAL A 13 7.66 -14.17 9.12
C VAL A 13 6.99 -15.37 8.46
N ALA A 14 7.74 -16.15 7.67
CA ALA A 14 7.24 -17.38 7.06
C ALA A 14 6.85 -18.45 8.09
N LYS A 15 7.64 -18.62 9.16
CA LYS A 15 7.32 -19.54 10.26
C LYS A 15 6.04 -19.17 11.01
N LEU A 16 5.70 -17.88 11.05
CA LEU A 16 4.45 -17.36 11.61
C LEU A 16 3.24 -17.51 10.66
N GLY A 17 3.42 -18.16 9.51
CA GLY A 17 2.34 -18.38 8.52
C GLY A 17 2.07 -17.17 7.63
N SER A 18 2.95 -16.16 7.63
CA SER A 18 2.82 -14.95 6.81
C SER A 18 3.70 -15.03 5.56
N VAL A 19 3.32 -14.29 4.51
CA VAL A 19 4.10 -14.22 3.27
C VAL A 19 4.96 -12.94 3.27
N ALA A 20 6.28 -13.10 3.25
CA ALA A 20 7.21 -11.98 3.13
C ALA A 20 7.50 -11.70 1.65
N VAL A 21 7.32 -10.43 1.23
CA VAL A 21 7.58 -9.99 -0.14
C VAL A 21 8.40 -8.71 -0.13
N ASP A 22 9.53 -8.71 -0.81
CA ASP A 22 10.37 -7.54 -1.08
C ASP A 22 10.76 -7.48 -2.57
N GLU A 23 11.61 -6.52 -2.92
CA GLU A 23 12.05 -6.31 -4.32
C GLU A 23 10.87 -6.16 -5.31
N THR A 24 9.76 -5.60 -4.84
CA THR A 24 8.58 -5.39 -5.66
C THR A 24 8.67 -4.08 -6.40
N HIS A 25 8.11 -4.07 -7.59
CA HIS A 25 7.83 -2.84 -8.29
C HIS A 25 6.91 -1.92 -7.45
N LEU A 26 7.26 -0.63 -7.34
CA LEU A 26 6.48 0.40 -6.63
C LEU A 26 5.60 1.18 -7.63
N PRO A 27 4.31 0.79 -7.81
CA PRO A 27 3.47 1.33 -8.87
C PRO A 27 3.21 2.83 -8.81
N LEU A 28 3.11 3.41 -7.62
CA LEU A 28 2.83 4.83 -7.43
C LEU A 28 4.10 5.70 -7.50
N HIS A 29 5.28 5.09 -7.56
CA HIS A 29 6.55 5.77 -7.85
C HIS A 29 6.91 5.80 -9.35
N LYS A 30 6.07 5.21 -10.23
CA LYS A 30 6.27 5.28 -11.68
C LYS A 30 6.02 6.67 -12.25
N ARG A 31 6.72 6.98 -13.34
CA ARG A 31 6.45 8.16 -14.19
C ARG A 31 4.97 8.20 -14.58
N GLY A 32 4.34 9.35 -14.38
CA GLY A 32 2.91 9.55 -14.69
C GLY A 32 1.98 9.36 -13.48
N MET A 33 2.44 8.74 -12.40
CA MET A 33 1.68 8.64 -11.15
C MET A 33 1.94 9.79 -10.18
N ASP A 34 2.77 10.77 -10.55
CA ASP A 34 3.19 11.86 -9.66
C ASP A 34 2.02 12.64 -9.08
N LYS A 35 1.00 12.97 -9.89
CA LYS A 35 -0.20 13.66 -9.41
C LYS A 35 -0.99 12.81 -8.42
N VAL A 36 -1.15 11.52 -8.70
CA VAL A 36 -1.87 10.58 -7.83
C VAL A 36 -1.14 10.41 -6.50
N ARG A 37 0.17 10.15 -6.57
CA ARG A 37 1.06 10.04 -5.41
C ARG A 37 1.02 11.29 -4.55
N ASN A 38 1.17 12.46 -5.16
CA ASN A 38 1.17 13.74 -4.45
C ASN A 38 -0.21 14.06 -3.86
N SER A 39 -1.31 13.69 -4.52
CA SER A 39 -2.65 13.79 -3.94
C SER A 39 -2.83 12.89 -2.72
N PHE A 40 -2.34 11.65 -2.76
CA PHE A 40 -2.37 10.76 -1.58
C PHE A 40 -1.51 11.28 -0.43
N TYR A 41 -0.42 12.00 -0.71
CA TYR A 41 0.38 12.63 0.33
C TYR A 41 -0.37 13.70 1.13
N ALA A 42 -1.49 14.25 0.63
CA ALA A 42 -2.37 15.09 1.45
C ALA A 42 -2.89 14.36 2.71
N LEU A 43 -2.98 13.02 2.67
CA LEU A 43 -3.36 12.16 3.78
C LEU A 43 -2.15 11.57 4.53
N GLY A 44 -0.93 11.92 4.12
CA GLY A 44 0.33 11.43 4.68
C GLY A 44 1.06 10.46 3.76
N GLN A 45 2.37 10.31 4.01
CA GLN A 45 3.24 9.43 3.23
C GLN A 45 2.81 7.97 3.34
N GLY A 46 2.51 7.52 4.56
CA GLY A 46 1.99 6.18 4.82
C GLY A 46 0.66 5.88 4.12
N PHE A 47 -0.20 6.88 3.83
CA PHE A 47 -1.47 6.65 3.14
C PHE A 47 -1.25 6.16 1.72
N LYS A 48 -0.36 6.85 0.99
CA LYS A 48 0.07 6.43 -0.35
C LYS A 48 0.62 5.00 -0.30
N VAL A 49 1.48 4.72 0.68
CA VAL A 49 2.11 3.40 0.83
C VAL A 49 1.07 2.32 1.15
N ALA A 50 0.07 2.60 2.01
CA ALA A 50 -1.01 1.67 2.34
C ALA A 50 -1.81 1.25 1.10
N VAL A 51 -2.15 2.21 0.23
CA VAL A 51 -2.80 1.91 -1.07
C VAL A 51 -1.86 1.11 -1.98
N GLU A 52 -0.58 1.48 -2.02
CA GLU A 52 0.42 0.83 -2.86
C GLU A 52 0.65 -0.65 -2.48
N VAL A 53 0.75 -0.97 -1.19
CA VAL A 53 0.95 -2.36 -0.73
C VAL A 53 -0.25 -3.24 -1.01
N ILE A 54 -1.48 -2.72 -0.90
CA ILE A 54 -2.70 -3.43 -1.29
C ILE A 54 -2.62 -3.78 -2.78
N SER A 55 -2.31 -2.81 -3.64
CA SER A 55 -2.20 -3.06 -5.08
C SER A 55 -1.07 -4.01 -5.46
N ILE A 56 0.06 -3.97 -4.74
CA ILE A 56 1.17 -4.91 -4.93
C ILE A 56 0.72 -6.34 -4.55
N ALA A 57 0.01 -6.49 -3.43
CA ALA A 57 -0.47 -7.78 -2.97
C ALA A 57 -1.45 -8.41 -3.97
N VAL A 58 -2.37 -7.62 -4.53
CA VAL A 58 -3.25 -8.07 -5.63
C VAL A 58 -2.43 -8.46 -6.86
N TYR A 59 -1.49 -7.61 -7.29
CA TYR A 59 -0.65 -7.87 -8.46
C TYR A 59 0.20 -9.14 -8.34
N LYS A 60 0.65 -9.46 -7.12
CA LYS A 60 1.40 -10.67 -6.79
C LYS A 60 0.52 -11.91 -6.57
N GLY A 61 -0.81 -11.76 -6.61
CA GLY A 61 -1.76 -12.85 -6.36
C GLY A 61 -1.82 -13.32 -4.90
N LEU A 62 -1.39 -12.48 -3.96
CA LEU A 62 -1.40 -12.81 -2.52
C LEU A 62 -2.77 -12.61 -1.89
N ILE A 63 -3.57 -11.71 -2.47
CA ILE A 63 -4.94 -11.44 -2.09
C ILE A 63 -5.81 -11.36 -3.34
N GLU A 64 -7.08 -11.72 -3.20
CA GLU A 64 -8.05 -11.58 -4.29
C GLU A 64 -8.39 -10.10 -4.54
N PRO A 65 -8.51 -9.66 -5.79
CA PRO A 65 -9.05 -8.34 -6.08
C PRO A 65 -10.52 -8.24 -5.62
N TYR A 66 -10.97 -7.01 -5.38
CA TYR A 66 -12.34 -6.63 -5.08
C TYR A 66 -12.88 -7.12 -3.71
N LYS A 67 -12.00 -7.65 -2.87
CA LYS A 67 -12.27 -7.94 -1.46
C LYS A 67 -11.88 -6.77 -0.57
N ASP A 68 -12.57 -6.63 0.54
CA ASP A 68 -12.21 -5.65 1.56
C ASP A 68 -10.98 -6.17 2.34
N VAL A 69 -9.97 -5.32 2.46
CA VAL A 69 -8.72 -5.64 3.15
C VAL A 69 -8.29 -4.48 4.05
N ILE A 70 -7.45 -4.79 5.04
CA ILE A 70 -6.77 -3.78 5.85
C ILE A 70 -5.36 -3.58 5.31
N GLY A 71 -5.07 -2.38 4.81
CA GLY A 71 -3.71 -1.98 4.45
C GLY A 71 -3.06 -1.21 5.59
N VAL A 72 -1.84 -1.59 5.97
CA VAL A 72 -1.05 -0.94 7.03
C VAL A 72 0.28 -0.47 6.45
N ALA A 73 0.68 0.76 6.77
CA ALA A 73 1.93 1.35 6.30
C ALA A 73 2.41 2.48 7.22
N GLY A 74 3.58 3.06 6.91
CA GLY A 74 4.23 4.11 7.72
C GLY A 74 4.90 5.22 6.91
N SER A 75 5.34 6.26 7.62
CA SER A 75 6.08 7.40 7.08
C SER A 75 7.56 7.34 7.47
N GLY A 76 8.40 6.79 6.58
CA GLY A 76 9.84 6.59 6.81
C GLY A 76 10.14 5.21 7.40
N GLU A 77 9.88 5.06 8.70
CA GLU A 77 10.05 3.80 9.43
C GLU A 77 8.80 3.46 10.26
N GLY A 78 8.59 2.17 10.53
CA GLY A 78 7.45 1.68 11.30
C GLY A 78 6.12 1.74 10.55
N SER A 79 5.03 1.86 11.29
CA SER A 79 3.67 1.98 10.74
C SER A 79 2.88 3.02 11.53
N ASP A 80 2.25 3.95 10.81
CA ASP A 80 1.49 5.07 11.39
C ASP A 80 0.10 5.22 10.77
N ILE A 81 -0.22 4.44 9.73
CA ILE A 81 -1.48 4.47 8.99
C ILE A 81 -2.05 3.07 8.82
N ALA A 82 -3.36 2.95 9.01
CA ALA A 82 -4.16 1.77 8.68
C ALA A 82 -5.48 2.17 8.01
N ILE A 83 -5.83 1.52 6.91
CA ILE A 83 -7.06 1.78 6.14
C ILE A 83 -7.80 0.49 5.83
N VAL A 84 -9.13 0.55 5.77
CA VAL A 84 -9.95 -0.46 5.11
C VAL A 84 -10.17 0.00 3.68
N ALA A 85 -9.88 -0.85 2.70
CA ALA A 85 -10.12 -0.55 1.30
C ALA A 85 -10.54 -1.80 0.52
N ARG A 86 -11.30 -1.59 -0.55
CA ARG A 86 -11.51 -2.61 -1.56
C ARG A 86 -10.23 -2.78 -2.38
N ALA A 87 -9.65 -3.97 -2.33
CA ALA A 87 -8.41 -4.29 -3.01
C ALA A 87 -8.57 -4.20 -4.53
N THR A 88 -7.59 -3.58 -5.21
CA THR A 88 -7.57 -3.49 -6.68
C THR A 88 -6.16 -3.35 -7.20
N THR A 89 -5.96 -3.60 -8.50
CA THR A 89 -4.68 -3.35 -9.17
C THR A 89 -4.46 -1.86 -9.41
N THR A 90 -3.19 -1.44 -9.56
CA THR A 90 -2.88 -0.04 -9.89
C THR A 90 -3.55 0.44 -11.18
N LYS A 91 -3.72 -0.46 -12.16
CA LYS A 91 -4.37 -0.14 -13.43
C LYS A 91 -5.85 0.19 -13.27
N GLU A 92 -6.48 -0.32 -12.22
CA GLU A 92 -7.91 -0.21 -11.96
C GLU A 92 -8.25 0.80 -10.85
N ILE A 93 -7.26 1.47 -10.24
CA ILE A 93 -7.49 2.51 -9.21
C ILE A 93 -8.51 3.57 -9.68
N PHE A 94 -8.50 3.90 -10.97
CA PHE A 94 -9.43 4.85 -11.60
C PHE A 94 -10.36 4.20 -12.62
N SER A 95 -10.63 2.90 -12.48
CA SER A 95 -11.56 2.18 -13.35
C SER A 95 -12.92 2.89 -13.44
N GLU A 96 -13.51 2.91 -14.64
CA GLU A 96 -14.89 3.36 -14.86
C GLU A 96 -15.91 2.33 -14.34
N ASP A 97 -15.50 1.06 -14.19
CA ASP A 97 -16.30 0.00 -13.58
C ASP A 97 -16.22 0.12 -12.04
N PRO A 98 -17.27 0.61 -11.34
CA PRO A 98 -17.19 0.98 -9.93
C PRO A 98 -16.76 -0.17 -8.99
N PRO A 99 -17.22 -1.42 -9.16
CA PRO A 99 -16.71 -2.58 -8.42
C PRO A 99 -15.19 -2.79 -8.50
N ARG A 100 -14.54 -2.38 -9.59
CA ARG A 100 -13.08 -2.58 -9.79
C ARG A 100 -12.24 -1.42 -9.30
N LYS A 101 -12.86 -0.26 -9.08
CA LYS A 101 -12.18 0.95 -8.68
C LYS A 101 -11.64 0.83 -7.25
N LEU A 102 -10.55 1.56 -6.96
CA LEU A 102 -10.10 1.74 -5.58
C LEU A 102 -11.20 2.45 -4.79
N GLU A 103 -11.59 1.86 -3.67
CA GLU A 103 -12.56 2.41 -2.73
C GLU A 103 -11.95 2.32 -1.33
N VAL A 104 -11.54 3.46 -0.77
CA VAL A 104 -11.13 3.54 0.64
C VAL A 104 -12.40 3.68 1.47
N ARG A 105 -12.67 2.67 2.29
CA ARG A 105 -13.91 2.54 3.06
C ARG A 105 -13.80 3.25 4.39
N GLU A 106 -12.67 3.03 5.07
CA GLU A 106 -12.43 3.55 6.40
C GLU A 106 -10.95 3.89 6.58
N ILE A 107 -10.67 4.89 7.42
CA ILE A 107 -9.34 5.16 7.95
C ILE A 107 -9.37 4.76 9.42
N ILE A 108 -8.68 3.68 9.77
CA ILE A 108 -8.63 3.14 11.13
C ILE A 108 -7.73 4.02 12.01
N ALA A 109 -6.55 4.37 11.47
CA ALA A 109 -5.59 5.23 12.14
C ALA A 109 -4.81 6.06 11.11
N MET A 110 -4.53 7.32 11.47
CA MET A 110 -3.62 8.18 10.72
C MET A 110 -3.03 9.27 11.64
N PRO A 111 -1.81 9.76 11.38
CA PRO A 111 -1.25 10.88 12.15
C PRO A 111 -2.09 12.14 11.93
N LEU A 112 -2.40 12.87 13.00
CA LEU A 112 -3.03 14.19 12.87
C LEU A 112 -2.08 15.18 12.16
N LYS A 113 -0.83 15.25 12.63
CA LYS A 113 0.26 16.03 12.02
C LYS A 113 1.07 15.12 11.08
N LYS A 114 1.11 15.49 9.80
CA LYS A 114 1.87 14.72 8.79
C LYS A 114 3.35 15.10 8.84
N LYS A 115 4.21 14.14 8.49
CA LYS A 115 5.62 14.41 8.20
C LYS A 115 5.74 14.83 6.74
N TRP A 116 6.33 16.01 6.53
CA TRP A 116 6.67 16.54 5.23
C TRP A 116 8.19 16.55 5.13
N TRP A 117 8.72 15.86 4.13
CA TRP A 117 10.14 15.90 3.81
C TRP A 117 10.29 16.86 2.62
N GLU A 118 11.32 17.70 2.65
CA GLU A 118 11.75 18.47 1.49
C GLU A 118 12.46 17.56 0.47
#